data_AF-A0A4Q4V8W3-F1
#
_entry.id   AF-A0A4Q4V8W3-F1
#
_cell.length_a   1.000
_cell.length_b   1.000
_cell.length_c   1.000
_cell.angle_alpha   90.00
_cell.angle_beta   90.00
_cell.angle_gamma   90.00
#
_symmetry.space_group_name_H-M   'P 1'
#
loop_
_entity.id
_entity.type
_entity.pdbx_description
1 polymer ?
#
loop_
_entity_poly.entity_id
_entity_poly.type
_entity_poly.pdbx_seq_one_letter_code
_entity_poly.pdbx_strand_id
1 'polypeptide(L)'
;MLYITGQFPNTIYQSLLERIRDVGKIYHIRIGRVPARGNRSLAALVVLWDLTVTRRLVLQTDDTLLDEDSFKAEVEVLPRWFQMPVPTITSQSRVIHITGNHHIVNEDFILRLLCETFQFDLDRAVEIVLGGEASRLEVYFANYAYQAEWAYHKLTTDPHVAGRFTTVFAPDPCDIVKGDS
;
A
#
# COMPACT_ATOMS: atom_id res chain seq x y z
N MET A 1 -5.57 -11.38 8.17
CA MET A 1 -5.64 -11.45 6.70
C MET A 1 -7.09 -11.50 6.29
N LEU A 2 -7.44 -10.69 5.30
CA LEU A 2 -8.73 -10.59 4.68
C LEU A 2 -8.62 -11.17 3.27
N TYR A 3 -9.58 -11.99 2.91
CA TYR A 3 -9.79 -12.41 1.54
C TYR A 3 -11.06 -11.71 1.05
N ILE A 4 -10.87 -10.80 0.10
CA ILE A 4 -11.94 -10.02 -0.51
C ILE A 4 -12.24 -10.67 -1.85
N THR A 5 -13.47 -11.10 -2.06
CA THR A 5 -13.93 -11.58 -3.37
C THR A 5 -15.09 -10.74 -3.85
N GLY A 6 -15.20 -10.59 -5.16
CA GLY A 6 -16.31 -9.84 -5.76
C GLY A 6 -16.12 -9.68 -7.25
N GLN A 7 -17.20 -9.32 -7.94
CA GLN A 7 -17.15 -9.00 -9.36
C GLN A 7 -16.61 -7.58 -9.54
N PHE A 8 -15.30 -7.44 -9.47
CA PHE A 8 -14.64 -6.18 -9.80
C PHE A 8 -13.92 -6.31 -11.13
N PRO A 9 -14.58 -6.11 -12.28
CA PRO A 9 -13.86 -6.08 -13.54
C PRO A 9 -12.91 -4.88 -13.53
N ASN A 10 -11.60 -5.13 -13.59
CA ASN A 10 -10.52 -4.14 -13.72
C ASN A 10 -10.05 -3.42 -12.44
N THR A 11 -10.26 -3.97 -11.24
CA THR A 11 -9.65 -3.37 -10.03
C THR A 11 -8.14 -3.44 -10.07
N ILE A 12 -7.53 -2.25 -10.13
CA ILE A 12 -6.11 -2.02 -9.87
C ILE A 12 -5.89 -1.71 -8.38
N TYR A 13 -4.65 -1.80 -7.90
CA TYR A 13 -4.32 -1.55 -6.50
C TYR A 13 -4.85 -0.22 -5.98
N GLN A 14 -4.74 0.85 -6.77
CA GLN A 14 -5.25 2.17 -6.44
C GLN A 14 -6.75 2.13 -6.06
N SER A 15 -7.61 1.60 -6.94
CA SER A 15 -9.06 1.57 -6.70
C SER A 15 -9.45 0.73 -5.49
N LEU A 16 -8.72 -0.36 -5.19
CA LEU A 16 -8.96 -1.13 -3.98
C LEU A 16 -8.52 -0.35 -2.74
N LEU A 17 -7.32 0.24 -2.75
CA LEU A 17 -6.76 1.01 -1.63
C LEU A 17 -7.57 2.26 -1.31
N GLU A 18 -8.16 2.90 -2.32
CA GLU A 18 -9.11 4.00 -2.16
C GLU A 18 -10.40 3.57 -1.45
N ARG A 19 -10.89 2.35 -1.68
CA ARG A 19 -12.11 1.84 -1.02
C ARG A 19 -11.85 1.40 0.42
N ILE A 20 -10.65 0.90 0.69
CA ILE A 20 -10.24 0.47 2.04
C ILE A 20 -9.44 1.57 2.76
N ARG A 21 -9.75 2.85 2.51
CA ARG A 21 -9.21 3.96 3.32
C ARG A 21 -9.77 3.90 4.73
N ASP A 22 -8.99 4.39 5.69
CA ASP A 22 -9.37 4.45 7.10
C ASP A 22 -9.76 3.09 7.71
N VAL A 23 -9.32 1.99 7.12
CA VAL A 23 -9.59 0.65 7.63
C VAL A 23 -8.54 0.17 8.61
N GLY A 24 -7.31 0.65 8.49
CA GLY A 24 -6.11 0.13 9.13
C GLY A 24 -4.92 0.06 8.17
N LYS A 25 -3.73 0.23 8.74
CA LYS A 25 -2.45 0.19 8.04
C LYS A 25 -2.23 -1.10 7.24
N ILE A 26 -1.88 -0.98 5.96
CA ILE A 26 -1.71 -2.11 5.04
C ILE A 26 -0.28 -2.66 5.14
N TYR A 27 -0.16 -3.91 5.58
CA TYR A 27 1.12 -4.63 5.57
C TYR A 27 1.38 -5.26 4.20
N HIS A 28 0.39 -5.96 3.64
CA HIS A 28 0.50 -6.63 2.36
C HIS A 28 -0.84 -6.59 1.60
N ILE A 29 -0.78 -6.46 0.28
CA ILE A 29 -1.93 -6.58 -0.60
C ILE A 29 -1.50 -7.32 -1.87
N ARG A 30 -2.35 -8.21 -2.34
CA ARG A 30 -2.18 -8.93 -3.59
C ARG A 30 -3.52 -9.08 -4.27
N ILE A 31 -3.61 -8.62 -5.52
CA ILE A 31 -4.78 -8.83 -6.36
C ILE A 31 -4.52 -10.05 -7.26
N GLY A 32 -5.35 -11.08 -7.12
CA GLY A 32 -5.30 -12.28 -7.94
C GLY A 32 -5.90 -12.01 -9.33
N ARG A 33 -5.31 -12.60 -10.38
CA ARG A 33 -5.88 -12.53 -11.73
C ARG A 33 -7.11 -13.43 -11.85
N VAL A 34 -8.10 -12.94 -12.57
CA VAL A 34 -9.28 -13.70 -12.98
C VAL A 34 -8.85 -14.93 -13.81
N PRO A 35 -9.32 -16.15 -13.51
CA PRO A 35 -9.10 -17.30 -14.40
C PRO A 35 -9.73 -17.02 -15.77
N ALA A 36 -9.03 -17.36 -16.86
CA ALA A 36 -9.46 -17.09 -18.24
C ALA A 36 -10.82 -17.69 -18.66
N ARG A 37 -11.50 -18.45 -17.78
CA ARG A 37 -12.79 -19.09 -18.02
C ARG A 37 -13.89 -18.43 -17.18
N GLY A 38 -14.53 -17.41 -17.75
CA GLY A 38 -15.94 -17.05 -17.51
C GLY A 38 -16.32 -16.34 -16.22
N ASN A 39 -15.59 -16.49 -15.11
CA ASN A 39 -15.95 -15.83 -13.85
C ASN A 39 -15.32 -14.45 -13.77
N ARG A 40 -16.10 -13.36 -13.75
CA ARG A 40 -15.60 -11.97 -13.62
C ARG A 40 -15.17 -11.59 -12.18
N SER A 41 -14.85 -12.56 -11.34
CA SER A 41 -14.52 -12.32 -9.94
C SER A 41 -13.02 -12.08 -9.77
N LEU A 42 -12.66 -10.89 -9.32
CA LEU A 42 -11.32 -10.64 -8.76
C LEU A 42 -11.33 -11.06 -7.29
N ALA A 43 -10.20 -11.61 -6.85
CA ALA A 43 -9.97 -11.88 -5.44
C ALA A 43 -8.74 -11.11 -4.99
N ALA A 44 -8.82 -10.43 -3.86
CA ALA A 44 -7.72 -9.71 -3.25
C ALA A 44 -7.42 -10.29 -1.87
N LEU A 45 -6.14 -10.53 -1.61
CA LEU A 45 -5.65 -10.81 -0.28
C LEU A 45 -5.14 -9.50 0.32
N VAL A 46 -5.70 -9.10 1.47
CA VAL A 46 -5.26 -7.92 2.21
C VAL A 46 -4.79 -8.35 3.60
N VAL A 47 -3.62 -7.87 4.01
CA VAL A 47 -3.02 -8.13 5.31
C VAL A 47 -2.83 -6.79 5.98
N LEU A 48 -3.57 -6.54 7.07
CA LEU A 48 -3.39 -5.35 7.90
C LEU A 48 -2.30 -5.60 8.94
N TRP A 49 -1.72 -4.52 9.45
CA TRP A 49 -0.76 -4.58 10.55
C TRP A 49 -1.40 -5.08 11.86
N ASP A 50 -2.66 -4.68 12.10
CA ASP A 50 -3.41 -5.01 13.30
C ASP A 50 -4.52 -6.05 13.02
N LEU A 51 -4.42 -7.19 13.69
CA LEU A 51 -5.41 -8.26 13.59
C LEU A 51 -6.76 -7.88 14.23
N THR A 52 -6.76 -7.02 15.25
CA THR A 52 -7.97 -6.52 15.91
C THR A 52 -8.79 -5.71 14.92
N VAL A 53 -8.11 -4.88 14.14
CA VAL A 53 -8.70 -4.06 13.09
C VAL A 53 -9.22 -4.93 11.95
N THR A 54 -8.45 -5.95 11.54
CA THR A 54 -8.90 -6.97 10.57
C THR A 54 -10.25 -7.60 10.98
N ARG A 55 -10.39 -7.99 12.25
CA ARG A 55 -11.62 -8.60 12.76
C ARG A 55 -12.80 -7.63 12.79
N ARG A 56 -12.53 -6.36 13.16
CA ARG A 56 -13.54 -5.31 13.13
C ARG A 56 -14.07 -5.10 11.72
N LEU A 57 -13.18 -5.06 10.72
CA LEU A 57 -13.58 -4.85 9.34
C LEU A 57 -14.56 -5.92 8.86
N VAL A 58 -14.32 -7.19 9.17
CA VAL A 58 -15.25 -8.28 8.78
C VAL A 58 -16.62 -8.15 9.43
N LEU A 59 -16.68 -7.63 10.67
CA LEU A 59 -17.95 -7.35 11.34
C LEU A 59 -18.65 -6.09 10.78
N GLN A 60 -17.93 -5.21 10.09
CA GLN A 60 -18.46 -3.97 9.51
C GLN A 60 -18.79 -4.11 8.01
N THR A 61 -18.22 -5.09 7.32
CA THR A 61 -18.45 -5.31 5.88
C THR A 61 -19.81 -5.91 5.53
N ASP A 62 -20.64 -6.23 6.53
CA ASP A 62 -22.07 -6.46 6.29
C ASP A 62 -22.79 -5.17 5.81
N ASP A 63 -22.17 -3.99 5.97
CA ASP A 63 -22.73 -2.67 5.67
C ASP A 63 -22.02 -1.93 4.51
N THR A 64 -22.06 -2.44 3.27
CA THR A 64 -21.85 -1.64 2.03
C THR A 64 -20.45 -1.08 1.71
N LEU A 65 -19.42 -1.27 2.54
CA LEU A 65 -18.08 -0.63 2.37
C LEU A 65 -17.44 -0.87 0.97
N LEU A 66 -17.71 -2.01 0.36
CA LEU A 66 -17.13 -2.41 -0.92
C LEU A 66 -18.17 -2.63 -2.02
N ASP A 67 -19.44 -2.29 -1.74
CA ASP A 67 -20.55 -2.52 -2.65
C ASP A 67 -20.67 -1.36 -3.65
N GLU A 68 -20.85 -1.68 -4.92
CA GLU A 68 -21.34 -0.75 -5.95
C GLU A 68 -22.77 -1.14 -6.31
N ASP A 69 -23.52 -0.23 -6.94
CA ASP A 69 -24.92 -0.38 -7.36
C ASP A 69 -25.23 -1.72 -8.11
N SER A 70 -24.21 -2.44 -8.58
CA SER A 70 -24.35 -3.76 -9.24
C SER A 70 -23.46 -4.88 -8.70
N PHE A 71 -22.63 -4.67 -7.67
CA PHE A 71 -21.67 -5.67 -7.21
C PHE A 71 -21.53 -5.72 -5.69
N LYS A 72 -21.65 -6.93 -5.13
CA LYS A 72 -21.44 -7.20 -3.71
C LYS A 72 -20.08 -7.80 -3.47
N ALA A 73 -19.32 -7.23 -2.52
CA ALA A 73 -18.07 -7.82 -2.07
C ALA A 73 -18.32 -8.78 -0.91
N GLU A 74 -17.63 -9.90 -0.91
CA GLU A 74 -17.58 -10.82 0.23
C GLU A 74 -16.20 -10.72 0.88
N VAL A 75 -16.17 -10.52 2.20
CA VAL A 75 -14.94 -10.38 2.97
C VAL A 75 -14.86 -11.49 4.00
N GLU A 76 -13.82 -12.30 3.89
CA GLU A 76 -13.59 -13.43 4.79
C GLU A 76 -12.26 -13.27 5.56
N VAL A 77 -12.25 -13.62 6.86
CA VAL A 77 -10.99 -13.76 7.61
C VAL A 77 -10.38 -15.11 7.32
N LEU A 78 -9.16 -15.14 6.76
CA LEU A 78 -8.47 -16.42 6.56
C LEU A 78 -7.99 -17.03 7.89
N PRO A 79 -8.02 -18.37 8.01
CA PRO A 79 -7.56 -19.09 9.20
C PRO A 79 -6.13 -18.74 9.63
N ARG A 80 -5.84 -18.90 10.93
CA ARG A 80 -4.53 -18.54 11.52
C ARG A 80 -3.32 -19.19 10.85
N TRP A 81 -3.47 -20.41 10.33
CA TRP A 81 -2.38 -21.14 9.66
C TRP A 81 -2.05 -20.62 8.25
N PHE A 82 -2.90 -19.75 7.68
CA PHE A 82 -2.59 -18.98 6.47
C PHE A 82 -1.98 -17.61 6.78
N GLN A 83 -1.93 -17.19 8.05
CA GLN A 83 -1.51 -15.85 8.41
C GLN A 83 0.01 -15.69 8.33
N MET A 84 0.45 -14.69 7.56
CA MET A 84 1.84 -14.24 7.56
C MET A 84 2.18 -13.65 8.93
N PRO A 85 3.41 -13.88 9.43
CA PRO A 85 3.89 -13.17 10.60
C PRO A 85 3.99 -11.68 10.27
N VAL A 86 3.16 -10.89 10.94
CA VAL A 86 3.18 -9.43 10.85
C VAL A 86 3.97 -8.92 12.06
N PRO A 87 5.00 -8.08 11.87
CA PRO A 87 5.73 -7.49 12.99
C PRO A 87 4.81 -6.61 13.84
N THR A 88 5.17 -6.43 15.12
CA THR A 88 4.48 -5.50 16.03
C THR A 88 4.35 -4.12 15.37
N ILE A 89 3.28 -3.38 15.67
CA ILE A 89 3.01 -2.05 15.09
C ILE A 89 4.27 -1.18 15.14
N THR A 90 4.73 -0.75 13.95
CA THR A 90 5.90 0.11 13.79
C THR A 90 5.51 1.44 13.14
N SER A 91 6.45 2.41 13.14
CA SER A 91 6.32 3.64 12.35
C SER A 91 6.47 3.41 10.84
N GLN A 92 6.92 2.22 10.40
CA GLN A 92 7.13 1.91 8.98
C GLN A 92 5.82 1.70 8.26
N SER A 93 5.68 2.10 7.01
CA SER A 93 4.42 1.97 6.27
C SER A 93 4.68 1.74 4.78
N ARG A 94 3.61 1.57 3.99
CA ARG A 94 3.70 1.53 2.53
C ARG A 94 4.03 2.89 1.88
N VAL A 95 4.15 3.96 2.65
CA VAL A 95 4.41 5.31 2.17
C VAL A 95 5.81 5.74 2.60
N ILE A 96 6.59 6.21 1.63
CA ILE A 96 7.90 6.80 1.87
C ILE A 96 7.90 8.27 1.45
N HIS A 97 8.54 9.11 2.25
CA HIS A 97 8.88 10.48 1.92
C HIS A 97 10.37 10.56 1.60
N ILE A 98 10.66 11.14 0.45
CA ILE A 98 12.03 11.37 -0.03
C ILE A 98 12.20 12.88 -0.18
N THR A 99 13.19 13.47 0.48
CA THR A 99 13.44 14.92 0.44
C THR A 99 14.88 15.18 0.01
N GLY A 100 15.07 16.08 -0.95
CA GLY A 100 16.39 16.39 -1.50
C GLY A 100 16.34 17.40 -2.65
N ASN A 101 17.37 17.39 -3.49
CA ASN A 101 17.44 18.28 -4.66
C ASN A 101 16.47 17.81 -5.75
N HIS A 102 15.66 18.70 -6.32
CA HIS A 102 14.64 18.40 -7.32
C HIS A 102 15.15 17.74 -8.61
N HIS A 103 16.44 17.90 -8.94
CA HIS A 103 17.05 17.21 -10.08
C HIS A 103 17.17 15.69 -9.86
N ILE A 104 17.16 15.23 -8.61
CA ILE A 104 17.28 13.81 -8.23
C ILE A 104 16.07 13.29 -7.45
N VAL A 105 15.33 14.17 -6.75
CA VAL A 105 14.10 13.84 -6.03
C VAL A 105 12.94 14.31 -6.88
N ASN A 106 12.63 13.52 -7.91
CA ASN A 106 11.45 13.63 -8.75
C ASN A 106 10.94 12.23 -9.07
N GLU A 107 9.68 12.14 -9.51
CA GLU A 107 9.03 10.86 -9.78
C GLU A 107 9.82 10.00 -10.79
N ASP A 108 10.17 10.59 -11.94
CA ASP A 108 10.87 9.90 -13.02
C ASP A 108 12.19 9.25 -12.57
N PHE A 109 13.03 10.01 -11.86
CA PHE A 109 14.34 9.52 -11.41
C PHE A 109 14.20 8.42 -10.38
N ILE A 110 13.39 8.65 -9.34
CA ILE A 110 13.24 7.71 -8.22
C ILE A 110 12.58 6.41 -8.69
N LEU A 111 11.49 6.49 -9.46
CA LEU A 111 10.80 5.29 -9.90
C LEU A 111 11.67 4.47 -10.86
N ARG A 112 12.41 5.12 -11.77
CA ARG A 112 13.36 4.43 -12.64
C ARG A 112 14.44 3.69 -11.85
N LEU A 113 15.05 4.37 -10.87
CA LEU A 113 16.05 3.79 -9.98
C LEU A 113 15.51 2.54 -9.24
N LEU A 114 14.27 2.60 -8.76
CA LEU A 114 13.64 1.46 -8.08
C LEU A 114 13.31 0.32 -9.06
N CYS A 115 12.83 0.64 -10.27
CA CYS A 115 12.48 -0.34 -11.30
C CYS A 115 13.68 -1.15 -11.79
N GLU A 116 14.89 -0.58 -11.73
CA GLU A 116 16.13 -1.31 -12.02
C GLU A 116 16.42 -2.42 -11.00
N THR A 117 15.82 -2.35 -9.81
CA THR A 117 16.09 -3.26 -8.70
C THR A 117 14.98 -4.28 -8.47
N PHE A 118 13.71 -3.86 -8.53
CA PHE A 118 12.57 -4.76 -8.29
C PHE A 118 11.29 -4.25 -8.96
N GLN A 119 10.31 -5.14 -9.10
CA GLN A 119 8.97 -4.80 -9.57
C GLN A 119 8.09 -4.36 -8.39
N PHE A 120 7.33 -3.29 -8.59
CA PHE A 120 6.41 -2.75 -7.60
C PHE A 120 5.13 -2.26 -8.24
N ASP A 121 4.11 -2.11 -7.40
CA ASP A 121 2.83 -1.53 -7.77
C ASP A 121 2.65 -0.25 -6.93
N LEU A 122 2.13 0.80 -7.54
CA LEU A 122 1.85 2.05 -6.85
C LEU A 122 0.35 2.24 -6.65
N ASP A 123 0.03 2.87 -5.53
CA ASP A 123 -1.23 3.60 -5.34
C ASP A 123 -1.12 4.95 -6.06
N ARG A 124 -0.07 5.72 -5.76
CA ARG A 124 0.30 6.96 -6.45
C ARG A 124 1.71 7.44 -6.08
N ALA A 125 2.23 8.41 -6.81
CA ALA A 125 3.39 9.21 -6.42
C ALA A 125 3.01 10.71 -6.48
N VAL A 126 3.53 11.51 -5.55
CA VAL A 126 3.21 12.94 -5.44
C VAL A 126 4.49 13.73 -5.23
N GLU A 127 4.84 14.58 -6.19
CA GLU A 127 5.95 15.51 -6.08
C GLU A 127 5.49 16.86 -5.53
N ILE A 128 6.24 17.38 -4.55
CA ILE A 128 5.96 18.63 -3.85
C ILE A 128 7.22 19.49 -3.90
N VAL A 129 7.16 20.63 -4.58
CA VAL A 129 8.26 21.60 -4.64
C VAL A 129 8.27 22.41 -3.34
N LEU A 130 9.37 22.33 -2.58
CA LEU A 130 9.50 23.02 -1.28
C LEU A 130 10.08 24.43 -1.42
N GLY A 131 10.50 24.82 -2.62
CA GLY A 131 11.15 26.10 -2.93
C GLY A 131 12.67 25.97 -3.05
N GLY A 132 13.29 26.90 -3.79
CA GLY A 132 14.71 26.80 -4.16
C GLY A 132 14.95 25.56 -5.04
N GLU A 133 16.04 24.83 -4.76
CA GLU A 133 16.33 23.56 -5.44
C GLU A 133 15.75 22.33 -4.72
N ALA A 134 14.95 22.51 -3.65
CA ALA A 134 14.47 21.41 -2.82
C ALA A 134 13.07 20.91 -3.24
N SER A 135 12.90 19.59 -3.24
CA SER A 135 11.63 18.91 -3.45
C SER A 135 11.43 17.79 -2.42
N ARG A 136 10.17 17.41 -2.25
CA ARG A 136 9.73 16.19 -1.55
C ARG A 136 8.94 15.34 -2.51
N LEU A 137 9.31 14.06 -2.63
CA LEU A 137 8.52 13.05 -3.32
C LEU A 137 7.87 12.13 -2.27
N GLU A 138 6.57 11.96 -2.35
CA GLU A 138 5.82 10.98 -1.57
C GLU A 138 5.45 9.81 -2.47
N VAL A 139 5.95 8.62 -2.16
CA VAL A 139 5.66 7.41 -2.94
C VAL A 139 4.78 6.50 -2.11
N TYR A 140 3.58 6.22 -2.63
CA TYR A 140 2.57 5.37 -2.01
C TYR A 140 2.60 4.02 -2.71
N PHE A 141 3.31 3.05 -2.15
CA PHE A 141 3.33 1.69 -2.67
C PHE A 141 2.01 0.98 -2.40
N ALA A 142 1.69 -0.04 -3.19
CA ALA A 142 0.51 -0.86 -2.96
C ALA A 142 0.60 -1.57 -1.60
N ASN A 143 1.77 -2.08 -1.24
CA ASN A 143 2.04 -2.75 0.04
C ASN A 143 3.35 -2.28 0.68
N TYR A 144 3.48 -2.54 1.98
CA TYR A 144 4.76 -2.42 2.66
C TYR A 144 5.66 -3.61 2.35
N ALA A 145 5.16 -4.82 2.60
CA ALA A 145 5.94 -6.05 2.55
C ALA A 145 6.52 -6.25 1.15
N TYR A 146 7.86 -6.26 1.05
CA TYR A 146 8.64 -6.40 -0.19
C TYR A 146 8.66 -5.21 -1.15
N GLN A 147 7.80 -4.19 -1.01
CA GLN A 147 7.84 -3.00 -1.89
C GLN A 147 8.39 -1.79 -1.16
N ALA A 148 7.63 -1.19 -0.24
CA ALA A 148 8.10 0.00 0.47
C ALA A 148 9.34 -0.28 1.35
N GLU A 149 9.41 -1.48 1.96
CA GLU A 149 10.58 -1.91 2.73
C GLU A 149 11.85 -1.99 1.86
N TRP A 150 11.73 -2.58 0.67
CA TRP A 150 12.85 -2.70 -0.27
C TRP A 150 13.23 -1.36 -0.87
N ALA A 151 12.25 -0.52 -1.20
CA ALA A 151 12.50 0.84 -1.65
C ALA A 151 13.28 1.62 -0.59
N TYR A 152 12.79 1.61 0.66
CA TYR A 152 13.46 2.27 1.78
C TYR A 152 14.90 1.76 1.95
N HIS A 153 15.11 0.45 1.97
CA HIS A 153 16.44 -0.13 2.10
C HIS A 153 17.35 0.30 0.93
N LYS A 154 16.90 0.13 -0.32
CA LYS A 154 17.65 0.55 -1.51
C LYS A 154 18.06 2.02 -1.44
N LEU A 155 17.13 2.91 -1.10
CA LEU A 155 17.34 4.36 -1.07
C LEU A 155 18.25 4.81 0.08
N THR A 156 18.33 4.03 1.17
CA THR A 156 19.11 4.39 2.37
C THR A 156 20.45 3.70 2.48
N THR A 157 20.64 2.53 1.86
CA THR A 157 21.87 1.73 2.01
C THR A 157 22.70 1.62 0.74
N ASP A 158 22.14 1.86 -0.45
CA ASP A 158 22.90 1.73 -1.70
C ASP A 158 23.96 2.84 -1.81
N PRO A 159 25.25 2.50 -1.92
CA PRO A 159 26.34 3.49 -1.90
C PRO A 159 26.30 4.49 -3.06
N HIS A 160 25.58 4.20 -4.15
CA HIS A 160 25.46 5.11 -5.29
C HIS A 160 24.46 6.26 -5.05
N VAL A 161 23.49 6.06 -4.15
CA VAL A 161 22.39 7.02 -3.91
C VAL A 161 22.24 7.44 -2.44
N ALA A 162 22.69 6.61 -1.49
CA ALA A 162 22.64 6.92 -0.07
C ALA A 162 23.38 8.24 0.22
N GLY A 163 22.75 9.08 1.04
CA GLY A 163 23.27 10.40 1.39
C GLY A 163 22.98 11.52 0.38
N ARG A 164 22.42 11.22 -0.81
CA ARG A 164 22.00 12.24 -1.77
C ARG A 164 20.64 12.89 -1.45
N PHE A 165 19.80 12.18 -0.71
CA PHE A 165 18.50 12.61 -0.22
C PHE A 165 18.19 11.92 1.11
N THR A 166 17.22 12.45 1.85
CA THR A 166 16.70 11.82 3.06
C THR A 166 15.47 11.00 2.69
N THR A 167 15.39 9.76 3.19
CA THR A 167 14.22 8.89 3.00
C THR A 167 13.68 8.47 4.37
N VAL A 168 12.38 8.64 4.60
CA VAL A 168 11.69 8.24 5.84
C VAL A 168 10.35 7.60 5.50
N PHE A 169 9.84 6.74 6.39
CA PHE A 169 8.45 6.29 6.29
C PHE A 169 7.49 7.41 6.71
N ALA A 170 6.31 7.41 6.11
CA ALA A 170 5.24 8.37 6.40
C ALA A 170 3.95 7.65 6.82
N PRO A 171 2.94 8.36 7.34
CA PRO A 171 1.63 7.75 7.64
C PRO A 171 0.99 7.11 6.40
N ASP A 172 0.40 5.92 6.56
CA ASP A 172 -0.40 5.27 5.52
C ASP A 172 -1.81 5.89 5.54
N PRO A 173 -2.37 6.38 4.42
CA PRO A 173 -3.73 6.92 4.43
C PRO A 173 -4.83 5.85 4.58
N CYS A 174 -4.46 4.56 4.56
CA CYS A 174 -5.36 3.50 5.01
C CYS A 174 -5.35 3.35 6.53
N ASP A 175 -4.36 3.90 7.24
CA ASP A 175 -4.28 3.78 8.70
C ASP A 175 -5.34 4.65 9.38
N ILE A 176 -5.91 4.14 10.47
CA ILE A 176 -6.78 4.94 11.32
C ILE A 176 -5.84 5.76 12.19
N VAL A 177 -5.65 7.04 11.83
CA VAL A 177 -4.97 7.97 12.74
C VAL A 177 -5.79 7.99 14.01
N LYS A 178 -5.31 7.32 15.06
CA LYS A 178 -5.86 7.51 16.40
C LYS A 178 -5.60 8.98 16.71
N GLY A 179 -6.64 9.81 16.57
CA GLY A 179 -6.63 11.13 17.19
C GLY A 179 -6.30 10.90 18.67
N ASP A 180 -5.33 11.64 19.17
CA ASP A 180 -5.07 11.71 20.60
C ASP A 180 -6.39 12.08 21.30
N SER A 181 -7.06 11.07 21.84
CA SER A 181 -8.24 11.19 22.70
C SER A 181 -7.80 11.21 24.15
#